data_AF-A0A949FQH3-F1
#
_entry.id   AF-A0A949FQH3-F1
#
_cell.length_a   1.000
_cell.length_b   1.000
_cell.length_c   1.000
_cell.angle_alpha   90.00
_cell.angle_beta   90.00
_cell.angle_gamma   90.00
#
_symmetry.space_group_name_H-M   'P 1'
#
loop_
_entity.id
_entity.type
_entity.pdbx_description
1 polymer ?
#
loop_
_entity_poly.entity_id
_entity_poly.type
_entity_poly.pdbx_seq_one_letter_code
_entity_poly.pdbx_strand_id
1 'polypeptide(L)'
;MVIPWAGAEENKEATWTRFRGPNGSGTAIQSGLGLPWLSTSVQKVPLPGVGHGSPSVYGDTVFLLSADPTDATRFLLAIDLKTGAEKWKRSYSSLPHKLHKFSSYASSTPCVDSERVYFAWADPEHTIVRALAHDGSEVWVRDFGRYVAQHGFGMSPIRVDDLVLLLNTQDAEELPPGVAPGSDRMIALNAKSGETVWETQLPTTRVCYGVPCVWEHEGKKELVCITTGEGMFGMDLSTGAVLWNHDCFSQ
;
A
#
# COMPACT_ATOMS: atom_id res chain seq x y z
N MET A 1 10.67 -9.21 7.19
CA MET A 1 10.25 -9.91 5.95
C MET A 1 11.50 -10.43 5.25
N VAL A 2 11.49 -11.63 4.67
CA VAL A 2 12.60 -12.13 3.85
C VAL A 2 12.25 -11.87 2.39
N ILE A 3 13.12 -11.14 1.68
CA ILE A 3 12.99 -10.89 0.26
C ILE A 3 13.84 -11.93 -0.47
N PRO A 4 13.26 -12.76 -1.36
CA PRO A 4 14.03 -13.76 -2.06
C PRO A 4 14.92 -13.12 -3.14
N TRP A 5 16.21 -13.47 -3.17
CA TRP A 5 17.15 -13.10 -4.23
C TRP A 5 17.93 -14.33 -4.71
N ALA A 6 17.92 -14.59 -6.01
CA ALA A 6 18.77 -15.58 -6.66
C ALA A 6 19.88 -14.82 -7.42
N GLY A 7 21.14 -15.11 -7.11
CA GLY A 7 22.28 -14.44 -7.71
C GLY A 7 22.45 -14.73 -9.21
N ALA A 8 22.91 -13.71 -9.92
CA ALA A 8 23.67 -13.70 -11.18
C ALA A 8 23.30 -14.71 -12.29
N GLU A 9 22.10 -14.56 -12.85
CA GLU A 9 21.89 -14.59 -14.30
C GLU A 9 20.96 -13.41 -14.63
N GLU A 10 21.14 -12.75 -15.77
CA GLU A 10 20.30 -11.64 -16.24
C GLU A 10 18.85 -12.10 -16.43
N ASN A 11 18.09 -12.10 -15.33
CA ASN A 11 16.66 -12.34 -15.35
C ASN A 11 15.99 -11.09 -14.78
N LYS A 12 15.23 -10.40 -15.64
CA LYS A 12 14.65 -9.07 -15.39
C LYS A 12 13.59 -9.00 -14.27
N GLU A 13 13.31 -10.06 -13.52
CA GLU A 13 12.05 -10.13 -12.76
C GLU A 13 12.16 -10.63 -11.31
N ALA A 14 13.14 -10.13 -10.55
CA ALA A 14 13.05 -10.17 -9.08
C ALA A 14 12.15 -9.02 -8.56
N THR A 15 10.87 -9.01 -8.94
CA THR A 15 9.96 -7.89 -8.64
C THR A 15 8.89 -8.28 -7.64
N TRP A 16 8.99 -7.76 -6.41
CA TRP A 16 7.95 -7.85 -5.38
C TRP A 16 7.27 -6.50 -5.25
N THR A 17 6.43 -6.14 -6.22
CA THR A 17 6.12 -4.74 -6.50
C THR A 17 5.10 -4.09 -5.56
N ARG A 18 4.49 -4.83 -4.64
CA ARG A 18 3.38 -4.35 -3.79
C ARG A 18 3.17 -5.26 -2.59
N PHE A 19 2.21 -4.91 -1.74
CA PHE A 19 1.79 -5.75 -0.61
C PHE A 19 1.47 -7.17 -1.09
N ARG A 20 2.11 -8.16 -0.44
CA ARG A 20 2.07 -9.59 -0.79
C ARG A 20 2.52 -9.94 -2.22
N GLY A 21 3.31 -9.08 -2.88
CA GLY A 21 3.97 -9.42 -4.15
C GLY A 21 3.02 -9.45 -5.35
N PRO A 22 3.36 -10.20 -6.42
CA PRO A 22 2.59 -10.23 -7.66
C PRO A 22 1.10 -10.54 -7.41
N ASN A 23 0.24 -9.63 -7.86
CA ASN A 23 -1.21 -9.68 -7.65
C ASN A 23 -1.67 -9.87 -6.18
N GLY A 24 -0.81 -9.61 -5.18
CA GLY A 24 -1.11 -9.83 -3.77
C GLY A 24 -1.18 -11.30 -3.32
N SER A 25 -0.69 -12.25 -4.13
CA SER A 25 -0.80 -13.69 -3.85
C SER A 25 -0.05 -14.14 -2.60
N GLY A 26 1.06 -13.47 -2.27
CA GLY A 26 2.01 -13.88 -1.24
C GLY A 26 2.93 -15.02 -1.69
N THR A 27 3.02 -15.28 -3.00
CA THR A 27 3.85 -16.35 -3.56
C THR A 27 5.00 -15.78 -4.40
N ALA A 28 6.20 -16.34 -4.21
CA ALA A 28 7.34 -16.09 -5.09
C ALA A 28 7.46 -17.27 -6.07
N ILE A 29 7.46 -17.00 -7.38
CA ILE A 29 7.46 -18.03 -8.44
C ILE A 29 8.75 -18.84 -8.45
N GLN A 30 9.88 -18.23 -8.04
CA GLN A 30 11.15 -18.90 -7.80
C GLN A 30 11.59 -18.66 -6.36
N SER A 31 11.51 -19.68 -5.52
CA SER A 31 12.24 -19.70 -4.25
C SER A 31 13.11 -20.95 -4.20
N GLY A 32 14.27 -20.90 -4.87
CA GLY A 32 15.37 -21.84 -4.61
C GLY A 32 16.05 -21.61 -3.25
N LEU A 33 15.49 -20.72 -2.43
CA LEU A 33 16.03 -20.38 -1.13
C LEU A 33 15.64 -21.46 -0.12
N GLY A 34 16.66 -22.09 0.47
CA GLY A 34 16.48 -22.79 1.74
C GLY A 34 15.88 -21.86 2.79
N LEU A 35 15.27 -22.43 3.83
CA LEU A 35 14.58 -21.69 4.89
C LEU A 35 15.48 -20.57 5.45
N PRO A 36 15.24 -19.29 5.10
CA PRO A 36 16.24 -18.24 5.30
C PRO A 36 16.56 -17.98 6.77
N TRP A 37 15.60 -18.23 7.66
CA TRP A 37 15.78 -18.10 9.12
C TRP A 37 16.70 -19.17 9.74
N LEU A 38 17.05 -20.22 9.00
CA LEU A 38 18.08 -21.19 9.39
C LEU A 38 19.44 -20.92 8.72
N SER A 39 19.50 -19.94 7.81
CA SER A 39 20.73 -19.61 7.09
C SER A 39 21.49 -18.48 7.77
N THR A 40 22.82 -18.58 7.82
CA THR A 40 23.72 -17.48 8.24
C THR A 40 23.80 -16.35 7.22
N SER A 41 23.11 -16.46 6.09
CA SER A 41 23.17 -15.56 4.93
C SER A 41 22.15 -14.41 4.98
N VAL A 42 21.44 -14.22 6.09
CA VAL A 42 20.47 -13.13 6.23
C VAL A 42 21.17 -11.81 6.58
N GLN A 43 21.04 -10.83 5.69
CA GLN A 43 21.45 -9.46 5.97
C GLN A 43 20.37 -8.71 6.76
N LYS A 44 20.78 -7.96 7.78
CA LYS A 44 19.93 -7.05 8.53
C LYS A 44 20.37 -5.61 8.25
N VAL A 45 19.41 -4.77 7.87
CA VAL A 45 19.65 -3.34 7.63
C VAL A 45 18.98 -2.56 8.76
N PRO A 46 19.71 -1.72 9.51
CA PRO A 46 19.08 -0.82 10.47
C PRO A 46 18.24 0.22 9.73
N LEU A 47 17.03 0.46 10.22
CA LEU A 47 16.10 1.42 9.63
C LEU A 47 15.81 2.55 10.62
N PRO A 48 15.59 3.80 10.15
CA PRO A 48 15.08 4.84 11.01
C PRO A 48 13.63 4.55 11.39
N GLY A 49 13.30 4.70 12.67
CA GLY A 49 11.95 4.52 13.18
C GLY A 49 11.44 3.08 13.08
N VAL A 50 10.12 2.94 12.99
CA VAL A 50 9.39 1.67 12.94
C VAL A 50 8.36 1.67 11.81
N GLY A 51 7.98 0.50 11.32
CA GLY A 51 6.94 0.36 10.30
C GLY A 51 6.39 -1.06 10.27
N HIS A 52 5.08 -1.18 10.05
CA HIS A 52 4.41 -2.49 9.91
C HIS A 52 4.14 -2.86 8.44
N GLY A 53 4.35 -1.92 7.53
CA GLY A 53 4.32 -2.19 6.09
C GLY A 53 5.41 -3.17 5.67
N SER A 54 5.10 -3.96 4.64
CA SER A 54 6.09 -4.73 3.89
C SER A 54 6.87 -3.84 2.91
N PRO A 55 8.14 -4.14 2.61
CA PRO A 55 8.86 -3.49 1.52
C PRO A 55 8.35 -3.97 0.15
N SER A 56 8.61 -3.15 -0.86
CA SER A 56 8.40 -3.47 -2.26
C SER A 56 9.70 -3.36 -3.04
N VAL A 57 9.91 -4.23 -4.01
CA VAL A 57 11.18 -4.41 -4.71
C VAL A 57 11.00 -4.25 -6.21
N TYR A 58 11.84 -3.42 -6.80
CA TYR A 58 11.97 -3.29 -8.24
C TYR A 58 13.45 -3.27 -8.62
N GLY A 59 13.88 -4.23 -9.46
CA GLY A 59 15.28 -4.43 -9.78
C GLY A 59 16.14 -4.62 -8.52
N ASP A 60 17.19 -3.81 -8.38
CA ASP A 60 18.11 -3.83 -7.24
C ASP A 60 17.72 -2.81 -6.13
N THR A 61 16.48 -2.31 -6.12
CA THR A 61 16.02 -1.32 -5.13
C THR A 61 14.86 -1.85 -4.30
N VAL A 62 15.01 -1.75 -2.98
CA VAL A 62 13.99 -1.99 -1.98
C VAL A 62 13.40 -0.66 -1.53
N PHE A 63 12.09 -0.49 -1.69
CA PHE A 63 11.33 0.64 -1.21
C PHE A 63 10.55 0.25 0.04
N LEU A 64 10.64 1.05 1.10
CA LEU A 64 9.99 0.75 2.37
C LEU A 64 9.53 2.02 3.07
N LEU A 65 8.39 1.93 3.77
CA LEU A 65 7.92 2.98 4.67
C LEU A 65 8.34 2.67 6.10
N SER A 66 8.79 3.70 6.81
CA SER A 66 8.97 3.68 8.26
C SER A 66 8.55 5.03 8.84
N ALA A 67 8.49 5.16 10.16
CA ALA A 67 8.14 6.41 10.82
C ALA A 67 8.73 6.49 12.21
N ASP A 68 9.03 7.70 12.65
CA ASP A 68 9.37 7.98 14.04
C ASP A 68 8.08 7.86 14.90
N PRO A 69 8.04 6.97 15.90
CA PRO A 69 6.86 6.80 16.73
C PRO A 69 6.63 7.97 17.71
N THR A 70 7.62 8.84 17.92
CA THR A 70 7.55 9.94 18.90
C THR A 70 6.90 11.19 18.32
N ASP A 71 7.24 11.56 17.08
CA ASP A 71 6.75 12.79 16.44
C ASP A 71 5.95 12.56 15.15
N ALA A 72 5.71 11.28 14.80
CA ALA A 72 4.98 10.85 13.61
C ALA A 72 5.63 11.23 12.27
N THR A 73 6.89 11.66 12.25
CA THR A 73 7.63 11.88 11.01
C THR A 73 7.71 10.59 10.23
N ARG A 74 7.25 10.60 8.99
CA ARG A 74 7.20 9.43 8.12
C ARG A 74 8.32 9.45 7.11
N PHE A 75 8.84 8.27 6.80
CA PHE A 75 9.97 8.07 5.91
C PHE A 75 9.58 7.16 4.75
N LEU A 76 9.95 7.55 3.53
CA LEU A 76 10.11 6.61 2.42
C LEU A 76 11.61 6.41 2.20
N LEU A 77 12.03 5.16 2.21
CA LEU A 77 13.41 4.72 2.05
C LEU A 77 13.57 4.01 0.72
N ALA A 78 14.65 4.29 0.01
CA ALA A 78 15.17 3.43 -1.05
C ALA A 78 16.50 2.83 -0.59
N ILE A 79 16.58 1.51 -0.61
CA ILE A 79 17.72 0.74 -0.12
C ILE A 79 18.22 -0.14 -1.26
N ASP A 80 19.53 -0.23 -1.41
CA ASP A 80 20.14 -1.17 -2.35
C ASP A 80 19.96 -2.61 -1.87
N LEU A 81 19.34 -3.43 -2.71
CA LEU A 81 18.99 -4.81 -2.35
C LEU A 81 20.23 -5.67 -2.06
N LYS A 82 21.33 -5.43 -2.76
CA LYS A 82 22.57 -6.24 -2.68
C LYS A 82 23.43 -5.85 -1.49
N THR A 83 23.56 -4.56 -1.23
CA THR A 83 24.48 -4.03 -0.21
C THR A 83 23.77 -3.63 1.08
N GLY A 84 22.44 -3.44 1.05
CA GLY A 84 21.66 -2.89 2.15
C GLY A 84 21.94 -1.42 2.44
N ALA A 85 22.67 -0.72 1.57
CA ALA A 85 22.95 0.70 1.73
C ALA A 85 21.71 1.55 1.41
N GLU A 86 21.48 2.61 2.20
CA GLU A 86 20.47 3.62 1.87
C GLU A 86 20.91 4.36 0.60
N LYS A 87 20.11 4.27 -0.47
CA LYS A 87 20.29 5.09 -1.69
C LYS A 87 19.81 6.51 -1.44
N TRP A 88 18.63 6.62 -0.83
CA TRP A 88 18.07 7.89 -0.37
C TRP A 88 16.95 7.66 0.65
N LYS A 89 16.63 8.74 1.36
CA LYS A 89 15.49 8.85 2.26
C LYS A 89 14.72 10.14 1.99
N ARG A 90 13.40 10.08 2.11
CA ARG A 90 12.50 11.23 2.11
C ARG A 90 11.72 11.25 3.41
N SER A 91 11.62 12.43 4.02
CA SER A 91 10.95 12.64 5.30
C SER A 91 9.73 13.53 5.11
N TYR A 92 8.65 13.20 5.78
CA TYR A 92 7.38 13.92 5.71
C TYR A 92 6.84 14.08 7.12
N SER A 93 6.60 15.33 7.53
CA SER A 93 5.92 15.61 8.78
C SER A 93 4.46 15.14 8.71
N SER A 94 3.92 14.70 9.84
CA SER A 94 2.52 14.32 10.00
C SER A 94 2.08 14.60 11.43
N LEU A 95 0.78 14.67 11.66
CA LEU A 95 0.24 14.89 13.00
C LEU A 95 0.36 13.62 13.85
N PRO A 96 0.97 13.69 15.05
CA PRO A 96 0.86 12.62 16.03
C PRO A 96 -0.60 12.37 16.40
N HIS A 97 -1.02 11.12 16.37
CA HIS A 97 -2.40 10.74 16.65
C HIS A 97 -2.47 9.34 17.27
N LYS A 98 -3.63 9.02 17.86
CA LYS A 98 -3.85 7.73 18.48
C LYS A 98 -3.76 6.61 17.44
N LEU A 99 -2.95 5.60 17.74
CA LEU A 99 -2.84 4.37 16.97
C LEU A 99 -3.24 3.18 17.84
N HIS A 100 -3.72 2.11 17.22
CA HIS A 100 -3.81 0.83 17.92
C HIS A 100 -2.40 0.25 18.13
N LYS A 101 -2.20 -0.53 19.20
CA LYS A 101 -0.89 -1.11 19.55
C LYS A 101 -0.25 -2.01 18.48
N PHE A 102 -1.04 -2.47 17.51
CA PHE A 102 -0.59 -3.27 16.37
C PHE A 102 -0.50 -2.46 15.07
N SER A 103 -0.52 -1.14 15.17
CA SER A 103 -0.34 -0.21 14.04
C SER A 103 0.86 0.69 14.27
N SER A 104 1.26 1.38 13.22
CA SER A 104 2.33 2.37 13.17
C SER A 104 1.91 3.48 12.20
N TYR A 105 2.60 4.62 12.20
CA TYR A 105 2.40 5.65 11.17
C TYR A 105 2.85 5.20 9.76
N ALA A 106 3.45 4.00 9.65
CA ALA A 106 3.94 3.40 8.42
C ALA A 106 3.45 1.95 8.25
N SER A 107 2.15 1.69 8.50
CA SER A 107 1.56 0.36 8.29
C SER A 107 1.23 0.04 6.83
N SER A 108 1.17 1.05 5.96
CA SER A 108 0.98 0.87 4.51
C SER A 108 2.23 0.31 3.82
N THR A 109 2.04 -0.43 2.74
CA THR A 109 3.11 -0.90 1.85
C THR A 109 3.10 -0.08 0.56
N PRO A 110 4.25 0.46 0.11
CA PRO A 110 4.32 1.16 -1.16
C PRO A 110 4.11 0.18 -2.31
N CYS A 111 3.65 0.63 -3.47
CA CYS A 111 3.73 -0.14 -4.71
C CYS A 111 4.69 0.53 -5.69
N VAL A 112 5.28 -0.25 -6.60
CA VAL A 112 6.35 0.22 -7.49
C VAL A 112 6.13 -0.31 -8.91
N ASP A 113 6.45 0.52 -9.90
CA ASP A 113 6.57 0.11 -11.29
C ASP A 113 7.99 0.40 -11.80
N SER A 114 8.19 0.33 -13.12
CA SER A 114 9.48 0.57 -13.77
C SER A 114 10.03 1.98 -13.64
N GLU A 115 9.20 2.94 -13.26
CA GLU A 115 9.56 4.36 -13.24
C GLU A 115 9.39 4.99 -11.86
N ARG A 116 8.40 4.54 -11.09
CA ARG A 116 7.91 5.24 -9.90
C ARG A 116 7.66 4.29 -8.73
N VAL A 117 7.68 4.90 -7.55
CA VAL A 117 7.17 4.34 -6.29
C VAL A 117 5.98 5.17 -5.83
N TYR A 118 4.91 4.48 -5.45
CA TYR A 118 3.67 5.06 -4.98
C TYR A 118 3.41 4.63 -3.54
N PHE A 119 2.96 5.55 -2.71
CA PHE A 119 2.64 5.23 -1.31
C PHE A 119 1.49 6.09 -0.82
N ALA A 120 0.83 5.60 0.21
CA ALA A 120 -0.30 6.28 0.83
C ALA A 120 -0.13 6.36 2.35
N TRP A 121 -0.66 7.43 2.91
CA TRP A 121 -0.61 7.75 4.33
C TRP A 121 -1.82 8.58 4.70
N ALA A 122 -2.33 8.39 5.91
CA ALA A 122 -3.29 9.33 6.45
C ALA A 122 -3.01 9.68 7.90
N ASP A 123 -3.46 10.87 8.29
CA ASP A 123 -3.59 11.36 9.66
C ASP A 123 -4.99 11.98 9.83
N PRO A 124 -5.33 12.53 11.00
CA PRO A 124 -6.69 13.04 11.24
C PRO A 124 -7.14 14.15 10.29
N GLU A 125 -6.26 14.78 9.52
CA GLU A 125 -6.60 15.90 8.63
C GLU A 125 -6.41 15.54 7.15
N HIS A 126 -5.46 14.66 6.83
CA HIS A 126 -5.04 14.40 5.46
C HIS A 126 -5.03 12.92 5.12
N THR A 127 -5.39 12.60 3.87
CA THR A 127 -5.21 11.28 3.26
C THR A 127 -4.41 11.50 1.99
N ILE A 128 -3.12 11.21 2.06
CA ILE A 128 -2.16 11.49 1.01
C ILE A 128 -1.89 10.23 0.19
N VAL A 129 -1.89 10.39 -1.13
CA VAL A 129 -1.26 9.46 -2.07
C VAL A 129 -0.17 10.22 -2.82
N ARG A 130 1.03 9.65 -2.92
CA ARG A 130 2.18 10.30 -3.55
C ARG A 130 2.90 9.36 -4.50
N ALA A 131 3.47 9.92 -5.56
CA ALA A 131 4.40 9.24 -6.46
C ALA A 131 5.75 9.94 -6.48
N LEU A 132 6.81 9.16 -6.31
CA LEU A 132 8.19 9.59 -6.52
C LEU A 132 8.80 8.76 -7.65
N ALA A 133 9.73 9.34 -8.41
CA ALA A 133 10.60 8.57 -9.28
C ALA A 133 11.59 7.75 -8.45
N HIS A 134 12.25 6.76 -9.06
CA HIS A 134 13.18 5.87 -8.34
C HIS A 134 14.43 6.58 -7.78
N ASP A 135 14.75 7.79 -8.25
CA ASP A 135 15.80 8.65 -7.69
C ASP A 135 15.32 9.48 -6.47
N GLY A 136 14.04 9.33 -6.09
CA GLY A 136 13.41 10.01 -4.98
C GLY A 136 12.92 11.42 -5.31
N SER A 137 12.95 11.85 -6.57
CA SER A 137 12.31 13.10 -6.99
C SER A 137 10.78 12.97 -6.94
N GLU A 138 10.10 14.01 -6.48
CA GLU A 138 8.64 14.03 -6.41
C GLU A 138 8.04 14.18 -7.82
N VAL A 139 7.07 13.34 -8.15
CA VAL A 139 6.33 13.41 -9.41
C VAL A 139 4.99 14.10 -9.18
N TRP A 140 4.21 13.62 -8.20
CA TRP A 140 2.94 14.23 -7.82
C TRP A 140 2.53 13.84 -6.40
N VAL A 141 1.64 14.65 -5.82
CA VAL A 141 0.97 14.40 -4.54
C VAL A 141 -0.52 14.73 -4.68
N ARG A 142 -1.36 13.90 -4.07
CA ARG A 142 -2.80 14.13 -3.94
C ARG A 142 -3.20 14.01 -2.48
N ASP A 143 -4.08 14.91 -2.06
CA ASP A 143 -4.71 14.87 -0.75
C ASP A 143 -6.21 14.69 -0.91
N PHE A 144 -6.77 13.72 -0.20
CA PHE A 144 -8.19 13.39 -0.16
C PHE A 144 -8.84 13.80 1.16
N GLY A 145 -8.12 14.56 1.98
CA GLY A 145 -8.59 15.17 3.21
C GLY A 145 -8.75 14.16 4.36
N ARG A 146 -9.61 14.53 5.30
CA ARG A 146 -9.78 13.89 6.60
C ARG A 146 -9.86 12.36 6.52
N TYR A 147 -9.16 11.70 7.44
CA TYR A 147 -9.24 10.25 7.65
C TYR A 147 -9.75 9.91 9.04
N VAL A 148 -10.65 8.93 9.11
CA VAL A 148 -11.25 8.45 10.35
C VAL A 148 -10.96 6.96 10.52
N ALA A 149 -10.18 6.62 11.54
CA ALA A 149 -10.01 5.23 11.96
C ALA A 149 -9.59 5.13 13.42
N GLN A 150 -10.11 4.14 14.15
CA GLN A 150 -9.69 3.84 15.52
C GLN A 150 -8.30 3.19 15.59
N HIS A 151 -7.89 2.47 14.53
CA HIS A 151 -6.65 1.69 14.52
C HIS A 151 -5.48 2.35 13.80
N GLY A 152 -5.70 3.46 13.09
CA GLY A 152 -4.72 4.15 12.25
C GLY A 152 -4.86 3.82 10.76
N PHE A 153 -3.93 4.31 9.95
CA PHE A 153 -3.93 4.07 8.49
C PHE A 153 -3.09 2.85 8.12
N GLY A 154 -3.63 1.98 7.25
CA GLY A 154 -2.96 0.74 6.84
C GLY A 154 -3.26 0.28 5.41
N MET A 155 -3.98 1.08 4.63
CA MET A 155 -4.34 0.72 3.26
C MET A 155 -3.14 0.91 2.34
N SER A 156 -2.89 -0.07 1.47
CA SER A 156 -1.74 -0.08 0.56
C SER A 156 -2.21 0.19 -0.87
N PRO A 157 -1.62 1.15 -1.59
CA PRO A 157 -1.97 1.37 -2.99
C PRO A 157 -1.53 0.21 -3.85
N ILE A 158 -2.21 0.03 -4.99
CA ILE A 158 -1.83 -0.96 -6.00
C ILE A 158 -1.67 -0.29 -7.36
N ARG A 159 -0.80 -0.84 -8.20
CA ARG A 159 -0.62 -0.40 -9.58
C ARG A 159 -1.22 -1.43 -10.52
N VAL A 160 -2.10 -0.99 -11.41
CA VAL A 160 -2.66 -1.82 -12.50
C VAL A 160 -2.73 -0.97 -13.76
N ASP A 161 -2.18 -1.45 -14.87
CA ASP A 161 -2.13 -0.76 -16.17
C ASP A 161 -1.63 0.69 -16.07
N ASP A 162 -2.48 1.71 -16.21
CA ASP A 162 -2.16 3.15 -16.05
C ASP A 162 -2.76 3.79 -14.78
N LEU A 163 -3.38 2.98 -13.93
CA LEU A 163 -3.98 3.38 -12.66
C LEU A 163 -3.13 3.06 -11.41
N VAL A 164 -3.13 3.99 -10.47
CA VAL A 164 -2.81 3.76 -9.06
C VAL A 164 -4.14 3.76 -8.30
N LEU A 165 -4.43 2.67 -7.61
CA LEU A 165 -5.68 2.45 -6.90
C LEU A 165 -5.46 2.45 -5.39
N LEU A 166 -6.33 3.13 -4.65
CA LEU A 166 -6.38 3.07 -3.20
C LEU A 166 -7.81 2.77 -2.76
N LEU A 167 -8.00 1.61 -2.14
CA LEU A 167 -9.22 1.29 -1.40
C LEU A 167 -9.15 2.01 -0.06
N ASN A 168 -9.71 3.22 0.00
CA ASN A 168 -9.67 4.08 1.17
C ASN A 168 -10.93 3.86 2.01
N THR A 169 -10.88 2.92 2.94
CA THR A 169 -11.96 2.66 3.90
C THR A 169 -11.75 3.42 5.20
N GLN A 170 -12.81 3.78 5.90
CA GLN A 170 -12.81 4.57 7.13
C GLN A 170 -13.89 4.08 8.10
N ASP A 171 -13.78 4.49 9.36
CA ASP A 171 -14.85 4.26 10.34
C ASP A 171 -16.00 5.26 10.15
N ALA A 172 -17.22 4.75 10.06
CA ALA A 172 -18.47 5.48 10.20
C ALA A 172 -19.27 5.05 11.44
N GLU A 173 -19.00 3.88 12.00
CA GLU A 173 -19.67 3.30 13.17
C GLU A 173 -18.75 3.24 14.40
N GLU A 174 -19.36 3.09 15.58
CA GLU A 174 -18.66 2.99 16.88
C GLU A 174 -17.69 4.16 17.17
N LEU A 175 -18.02 5.34 16.66
CA LEU A 175 -17.16 6.52 16.77
C LEU A 175 -17.23 7.16 18.17
N PRO A 176 -16.14 7.78 18.64
CA PRO A 176 -16.19 8.64 19.82
C PRO A 176 -17.21 9.78 19.66
N PRO A 177 -17.82 10.27 20.74
CA PRO A 177 -18.76 11.39 20.68
C PRO A 177 -18.19 12.62 19.97
N GLY A 178 -18.94 13.17 19.00
CA GLY A 178 -18.56 14.37 18.25
C GLY A 178 -17.64 14.13 17.05
N VAL A 179 -17.22 12.89 16.79
CA VAL A 179 -16.45 12.55 15.57
C VAL A 179 -17.42 12.30 14.41
N ALA A 180 -17.31 13.09 13.35
CA ALA A 180 -18.08 12.87 12.13
C ALA A 180 -17.63 11.57 11.43
N PRO A 181 -18.55 10.82 10.80
CA PRO A 181 -18.21 9.59 10.08
C PRO A 181 -17.26 9.83 8.92
N GLY A 182 -16.40 8.85 8.65
CA GLY A 182 -15.58 8.79 7.46
C GLY A 182 -16.39 8.38 6.22
N SER A 183 -15.69 8.18 5.11
CA SER A 183 -16.29 7.77 3.84
C SER A 183 -15.40 6.76 3.15
N ASP A 184 -15.95 5.57 2.87
CA ASP A 184 -15.30 4.53 2.09
C ASP A 184 -15.36 4.87 0.60
N ARG A 185 -14.23 4.70 -0.07
CA ARG A 185 -14.13 4.94 -1.52
C ARG A 185 -13.01 4.13 -2.15
N MET A 186 -13.25 3.70 -3.38
CA MET A 186 -12.17 3.31 -4.27
C MET A 186 -11.74 4.53 -5.09
N ILE A 187 -10.46 4.88 -4.99
CA ILE A 187 -9.88 6.00 -5.73
C ILE A 187 -8.98 5.43 -6.82
N ALA A 188 -9.19 5.84 -8.07
CA ALA A 188 -8.30 5.53 -9.19
C ALA A 188 -7.63 6.79 -9.71
N LEU A 189 -6.31 6.79 -9.68
CA LEU A 189 -5.47 7.88 -10.15
C LEU A 189 -4.69 7.50 -11.39
N ASN A 190 -4.54 8.42 -12.33
CA ASN A 190 -3.57 8.26 -13.39
C ASN A 190 -2.18 8.19 -12.76
N ALA A 191 -1.43 7.14 -13.06
CA ALA A 191 -0.15 6.89 -12.42
C ALA A 191 0.93 7.94 -12.75
N LYS A 192 0.84 8.57 -13.93
CA LYS A 192 1.81 9.55 -14.39
C LYS A 192 1.50 10.95 -13.86
N SER A 193 0.25 11.38 -13.92
CA SER A 193 -0.16 12.74 -13.53
C SER A 193 -0.68 12.86 -12.09
N GLY A 194 -1.14 11.76 -11.51
CA GLY A 194 -1.84 11.75 -10.24
C GLY A 194 -3.28 12.24 -10.33
N GLU A 195 -3.80 12.57 -11.52
CA GLU A 195 -5.19 13.03 -11.71
C GLU A 195 -6.18 11.93 -11.41
N THR A 196 -7.35 12.28 -10.85
CA THR A 196 -8.41 11.31 -10.59
C THR A 196 -9.03 10.88 -11.90
N VAL A 197 -8.99 9.59 -12.21
CA VAL A 197 -9.65 9.00 -13.39
C VAL A 197 -11.09 8.68 -13.04
N TRP A 198 -11.31 8.03 -11.90
CA TRP A 198 -12.62 7.79 -11.32
C TRP A 198 -12.50 7.63 -9.80
N GLU A 199 -13.61 7.88 -9.10
CA GLU A 199 -13.76 7.66 -7.66
C GLU A 199 -15.15 7.08 -7.42
N THR A 200 -15.21 5.94 -6.74
CA THR A 200 -16.46 5.25 -6.43
C THR A 200 -16.67 5.27 -4.93
N GLN A 201 -17.74 5.95 -4.49
CA GLN A 201 -18.21 5.90 -3.12
C GLN A 201 -18.75 4.50 -2.81
N LEU A 202 -18.39 3.96 -1.65
CA LEU A 202 -18.81 2.64 -1.19
C LEU A 202 -19.65 2.75 0.11
N PRO A 203 -20.48 1.75 0.44
CA PRO A 203 -21.08 1.63 1.77
C PRO A 203 -20.00 1.65 2.85
N THR A 204 -20.17 2.53 3.83
CA THR A 204 -19.18 2.80 4.88
C THR A 204 -19.71 2.30 6.21
N THR A 205 -18.98 1.40 6.88
CA THR A 205 -19.33 0.90 8.23
C THR A 205 -18.13 1.04 9.17
N ARG A 206 -17.27 0.03 9.23
CA ARG A 206 -16.01 0.05 10.01
C ARG A 206 -14.82 -0.04 9.07
N VAL A 207 -13.70 0.56 9.41
CA VAL A 207 -12.49 0.51 8.59
C VAL A 207 -12.09 -0.95 8.27
N CYS A 208 -11.72 -1.21 7.02
CA CYS A 208 -11.26 -2.51 6.54
C CYS A 208 -9.95 -2.36 5.77
N TYR A 209 -8.87 -2.98 6.22
CA TYR A 209 -7.55 -2.84 5.58
C TYR A 209 -7.36 -3.79 4.39
N GLY A 210 -8.37 -3.87 3.51
CA GLY A 210 -8.34 -4.67 2.29
C GLY A 210 -7.41 -4.08 1.23
N VAL A 211 -6.71 -4.95 0.49
CA VAL A 211 -5.88 -4.56 -0.67
C VAL A 211 -6.37 -5.34 -1.89
N PRO A 212 -6.93 -4.67 -2.93
CA PRO A 212 -7.56 -5.37 -4.05
C PRO A 212 -6.60 -6.24 -4.84
N CYS A 213 -7.07 -7.34 -5.41
CA CYS A 213 -6.35 -8.08 -6.45
C CYS A 213 -7.07 -7.95 -7.79
N VAL A 214 -6.35 -8.23 -8.88
CA VAL A 214 -6.92 -8.23 -10.23
C VAL A 214 -7.31 -9.66 -10.58
N TRP A 215 -8.54 -9.82 -11.04
CA TRP A 215 -9.01 -11.05 -11.65
C TRP A 215 -9.18 -10.83 -13.15
N GLU A 216 -8.42 -11.59 -13.94
CA GLU A 216 -8.51 -11.57 -15.39
C GLU A 216 -9.28 -12.82 -15.87
N HIS A 217 -10.37 -12.61 -16.61
CA HIS A 217 -11.20 -13.69 -17.16
C HIS A 217 -11.85 -13.25 -18.46
N GLU A 218 -11.91 -14.14 -19.46
CA GLU A 218 -12.58 -13.87 -20.75
C GLU A 218 -12.18 -12.53 -21.43
N GLY A 219 -10.92 -12.09 -21.24
CA GLY A 219 -10.42 -10.82 -21.76
C GLY A 219 -10.84 -9.57 -21.00
N LYS A 220 -11.52 -9.72 -19.85
CA LYS A 220 -11.89 -8.65 -18.91
C LYS A 220 -10.94 -8.63 -17.72
N LYS A 221 -10.74 -7.44 -17.14
CA LYS A 221 -10.03 -7.25 -15.88
C LYS A 221 -10.97 -6.62 -14.85
N GLU A 222 -11.11 -7.29 -13.72
CA GLU A 222 -11.90 -6.82 -12.59
C GLU A 222 -11.01 -6.67 -11.35
N LEU A 223 -11.32 -5.70 -10.51
CA LEU A 223 -10.79 -5.64 -9.16
C LEU A 223 -11.64 -6.50 -8.26
N VAL A 224 -11.03 -7.43 -7.54
CA VAL A 224 -11.67 -8.15 -6.44
C VAL A 224 -11.28 -7.44 -5.14
N CYS A 225 -12.29 -6.94 -4.46
CA CYS A 225 -12.18 -6.08 -3.29
C CYS A 225 -12.90 -6.71 -2.10
N ILE A 226 -12.56 -6.23 -0.91
CA ILE A 226 -13.27 -6.59 0.31
C ILE A 226 -13.35 -5.37 1.23
N THR A 227 -14.55 -5.10 1.73
CA THR A 227 -14.80 -4.15 2.82
C THR A 227 -15.83 -4.76 3.77
N THR A 228 -15.87 -4.23 4.99
CA THR A 228 -16.90 -4.55 5.99
C THR A 228 -18.30 -4.11 5.55
N GLY A 229 -18.42 -3.00 4.80
CA GLY A 229 -19.70 -2.45 4.37
C GLY A 229 -20.29 -3.11 3.12
N GLU A 230 -19.45 -3.55 2.18
CA GLU A 230 -19.89 -4.15 0.91
C GLU A 230 -19.76 -5.68 0.89
N GLY A 231 -18.97 -6.26 1.82
CA GLY A 231 -18.57 -7.66 1.75
C GLY A 231 -17.43 -7.87 0.76
N MET A 232 -17.46 -8.98 0.02
CA MET A 232 -16.54 -9.24 -1.09
C MET A 232 -17.22 -8.82 -2.40
N PHE A 233 -16.53 -8.05 -3.24
CA PHE A 233 -17.15 -7.46 -4.43
C PHE A 233 -16.17 -7.32 -5.58
N GLY A 234 -16.71 -7.30 -6.79
CA GLY A 234 -16.00 -7.05 -8.03
C GLY A 234 -16.23 -5.62 -8.50
N MET A 235 -15.20 -4.98 -9.04
CA MET A 235 -15.33 -3.69 -9.71
C MET A 235 -14.71 -3.74 -11.10
N ASP A 236 -15.36 -3.08 -12.05
CA ASP A 236 -14.80 -2.83 -13.36
C ASP A 236 -13.60 -1.88 -13.24
N LEU A 237 -12.43 -2.32 -13.72
CA LEU A 237 -11.19 -1.55 -13.58
C LEU A 237 -11.24 -0.20 -14.33
N SER A 238 -11.96 -0.12 -15.45
CA SER A 238 -11.97 1.04 -16.32
C SER A 238 -12.92 2.13 -15.86
N THR A 239 -14.06 1.73 -15.29
CA THR A 239 -15.15 2.64 -14.91
C THR A 239 -15.30 2.81 -13.40
N GLY A 240 -14.76 1.89 -12.59
CA GLY A 240 -14.99 1.86 -11.15
C GLY A 240 -16.39 1.40 -10.74
N ALA A 241 -17.20 0.88 -11.68
CA ALA A 241 -18.52 0.36 -11.36
C ALA A 241 -18.43 -0.94 -10.57
N VAL A 242 -19.22 -1.08 -9.51
CA VAL A 242 -19.39 -2.37 -8.81
C VAL A 242 -20.18 -3.31 -9.73
N LEU A 243 -19.62 -4.49 -9.98
CA LEU A 243 -20.17 -5.48 -10.91
C LEU A 243 -21.01 -6.55 -10.20
N TRP A 244 -20.54 -6.95 -9.02
CA TRP A 244 -21.16 -7.95 -8.17
C TRP A 244 -20.70 -7.73 -6.73
N ASN A 245 -21.51 -8.17 -5.78
CA ASN A 245 -21.15 -8.19 -4.37
C ASN A 245 -21.71 -9.44 -3.68
N HIS A 246 -21.01 -9.86 -2.64
CA HIS A 246 -21.39 -10.93 -1.74
C HIS A 246 -21.20 -10.46 -0.31
N ASP A 247 -22.30 -10.29 0.41
CA ASP A 247 -22.24 -9.94 1.83
C ASP A 247 -21.62 -11.10 2.61
N CYS A 248 -20.45 -10.83 3.19
CA CYS A 248 -19.67 -11.80 3.95
C CYS A 248 -19.60 -11.43 5.44
N PHE A 249 -20.15 -10.28 5.84
CA PHE A 249 -19.94 -9.69 7.16
C PHE A 249 -21.22 -9.27 7.88
N SER A 250 -22.38 -9.36 7.24
CA SER A 250 -23.67 -9.37 7.94
C SER A 250 -23.77 -10.62 8.83
N GLN A 251 -23.80 -10.41 10.16
CA GLN A 251 -24.29 -11.39 11.14
C GLN A 251 -25.64 -10.91 11.70
#